data_AF-A0A6G7B5K3-F1
#
_entry.id   AF-A0A6G7B5K3-F1
#
_cell.length_a   1.000
_cell.length_b   1.000
_cell.length_c   1.000
_cell.angle_alpha   90.00
_cell.angle_beta   90.00
_cell.angle_gamma   90.00
#
_symmetry.space_group_name_H-M   'P 1'
#
loop_
_entity.id
_entity.type
_entity.pdbx_description
1 polymer ?
#
loop_
_entity_poly.entity_id
_entity_poly.type
_entity_poly.pdbx_seq_one_letter_code
_entity_poly.pdbx_strand_id
1 'polypeptide(L)'
;MAIITNVSTQKQKKRYNIFLDGQYAFSVSENILIKKRLFKGTNLTDEQIAEIKQAELDQRTLNLAQDFLSYQMRTVNEVCIYLRQKGVSETAIKVAIADLKKLKLLDDQNYVKLYVNNNLQIGKEGPNSIRHKLLNKGVDNKLIENVLSSYDNIDWVDPGIRLVKSMSNKLGKLSTKAIIQKTKLKLMQHGFSSDQLDLVIEQLDLSNNSDEQLEALIKEGIKAYKKYAQEPDFKRNQKIRRYLFTHGFDSTEIDQFLDGQIIDFNSLEDY
;
A
#
# COMPACT_ATOMS: atom_id res chain seq x y z
N MET A 1 -21.84 -27.27 43.79
CA MET A 1 -20.72 -28.10 43.30
C MET A 1 -21.31 -29.14 42.37
N ALA A 2 -20.78 -29.26 41.16
CA ALA A 2 -21.23 -30.20 40.15
C ALA A 2 -20.12 -31.23 39.87
N ILE A 3 -20.47 -32.48 39.55
CA ILE A 3 -19.48 -33.53 39.28
C ILE A 3 -19.40 -33.85 37.79
N ILE A 4 -18.18 -34.00 37.27
CA ILE A 4 -17.98 -34.49 35.90
C ILE A 4 -18.39 -35.96 35.83
N THR A 5 -19.50 -36.22 35.14
CA THR A 5 -20.07 -37.56 34.99
C THR A 5 -19.57 -38.26 33.73
N ASN A 6 -19.24 -37.50 32.69
CA ASN A 6 -18.75 -38.03 31.42
C ASN A 6 -17.87 -37.00 30.69
N VAL A 7 -16.89 -37.51 29.92
CA VAL A 7 -16.05 -36.74 29.00
C VAL A 7 -16.03 -37.49 27.67
N SER A 8 -16.56 -36.90 26.61
CA SER A 8 -16.63 -37.54 25.28
C SER A 8 -15.93 -36.73 24.21
N THR A 9 -15.43 -37.39 23.16
CA THR A 9 -14.77 -36.74 22.02
C THR A 9 -15.77 -36.14 21.05
N GLN A 10 -15.44 -35.01 20.42
CA GLN A 10 -16.21 -34.44 19.30
C GLN A 10 -15.70 -34.95 17.93
N LYS A 11 -16.49 -34.69 16.87
CA LYS A 11 -16.05 -34.94 15.47
C LYS A 11 -14.78 -34.15 15.11
N GLN A 12 -14.65 -32.94 15.63
CA GLN A 12 -13.44 -32.14 15.50
C GLN A 12 -12.35 -32.74 16.39
N LYS A 13 -11.16 -33.00 15.83
CA LYS A 13 -10.02 -33.55 16.58
C LYS A 13 -9.66 -32.64 17.75
N LYS A 14 -9.22 -33.24 18.87
CA LYS A 14 -8.71 -32.55 20.08
C LYS A 14 -9.75 -31.67 20.80
N ARG A 15 -11.03 -32.01 20.67
CA ARG A 15 -12.17 -31.33 21.31
C ARG A 15 -12.99 -32.33 22.11
N TYR A 16 -13.38 -31.94 23.32
CA TYR A 16 -14.08 -32.80 24.27
C TYR A 16 -15.31 -32.11 24.84
N ASN A 17 -16.40 -32.85 24.97
CA ASN A 17 -17.63 -32.44 25.66
C ASN A 17 -17.53 -32.83 27.14
N ILE A 18 -17.87 -31.92 28.03
CA ILE A 18 -17.94 -32.14 29.48
C ILE A 18 -19.39 -32.22 29.91
N PHE A 19 -19.73 -33.30 30.62
CA PHE A 19 -21.06 -33.51 31.20
C PHE A 19 -20.99 -33.37 32.71
N LEU A 20 -21.77 -32.44 33.25
CA LEU A 20 -21.94 -32.23 34.69
C LEU A 20 -23.28 -32.82 35.12
N ASP A 21 -23.27 -33.67 36.14
CA ASP A 21 -24.48 -34.28 36.71
C ASP A 21 -25.40 -34.94 35.66
N GLY A 22 -24.79 -35.58 34.65
CA GLY A 22 -25.49 -36.26 33.55
C GLY A 22 -25.93 -35.36 32.39
N GLN A 23 -25.77 -34.03 32.51
CA GLN A 23 -26.18 -33.07 31.48
C GLN A 23 -24.98 -32.43 30.79
N TYR A 24 -25.12 -32.11 29.51
CA TYR A 24 -24.09 -31.39 28.77
C TYR A 24 -23.90 -29.99 29.37
N ALA A 25 -22.65 -29.65 29.72
CA ALA A 25 -22.34 -28.36 30.36
C ALA A 25 -21.57 -27.43 29.42
N PHE A 26 -20.44 -27.88 28.87
CA PHE A 26 -19.59 -27.10 27.97
C PHE A 26 -18.60 -28.00 27.23
N SER A 27 -17.86 -27.41 26.29
CA SER A 27 -16.83 -28.11 25.51
C SER A 27 -15.47 -27.46 25.71
N VAL A 28 -14.42 -28.26 25.79
CA VAL A 28 -13.03 -27.80 25.98
C VAL A 28 -12.08 -28.41 24.96
N SER A 29 -10.97 -27.71 24.72
CA SER A 29 -9.81 -28.20 24.00
C SER A 29 -9.01 -29.21 24.83
N GLU A 30 -8.26 -30.08 24.16
CA GLU A 30 -7.36 -31.06 24.79
C GLU A 30 -6.41 -30.41 25.80
N ASN A 31 -5.82 -29.26 25.45
CA ASN A 31 -4.90 -28.54 26.34
C ASN A 31 -5.58 -28.12 27.65
N ILE A 32 -6.83 -27.65 27.59
CA ILE A 32 -7.56 -27.21 28.78
C ILE A 32 -8.03 -28.40 29.61
N LEU A 33 -8.49 -29.47 28.95
CA LEU A 33 -8.83 -30.74 29.60
C LEU A 33 -7.68 -31.22 30.51
N ILE A 34 -6.46 -31.23 29.96
CA ILE A 34 -5.25 -31.67 30.67
C ILE A 34 -4.86 -30.66 31.74
N LYS A 35 -4.75 -29.36 31.40
CA LYS A 35 -4.27 -28.31 32.31
C LYS A 35 -5.16 -28.15 33.53
N LYS A 36 -6.49 -28.26 33.35
CA LYS A 36 -7.49 -28.16 34.44
C LYS A 36 -7.85 -29.52 35.04
N ARG A 37 -7.20 -30.61 34.61
CA ARG A 37 -7.39 -31.99 35.11
C ARG A 37 -8.87 -32.42 35.15
N LEU A 38 -9.55 -32.17 34.04
CA LEU A 38 -10.98 -32.44 33.89
C LEU A 38 -11.18 -33.92 33.52
N PHE A 39 -11.37 -34.77 34.54
CA PHE A 39 -11.64 -36.19 34.37
C PHE A 39 -12.95 -36.56 35.05
N LYS A 40 -13.50 -37.73 34.71
CA LYS A 40 -14.70 -38.24 35.38
C LYS A 40 -14.46 -38.33 36.89
N GLY A 41 -15.39 -37.80 37.68
CA GLY A 41 -15.29 -37.71 39.14
C GLY A 41 -14.72 -36.40 39.68
N THR A 42 -14.22 -35.49 38.82
CA THR A 42 -13.77 -34.17 39.28
C THR A 42 -14.97 -33.32 39.72
N ASN A 43 -14.91 -32.75 40.93
CA ASN A 43 -15.87 -31.76 41.42
C ASN A 43 -15.47 -30.36 40.97
N LEU A 44 -16.43 -29.58 40.49
CA LEU A 44 -16.25 -28.20 40.10
C LEU A 44 -17.19 -27.26 40.86
N THR A 45 -16.65 -26.14 41.34
CA THR A 45 -17.45 -24.99 41.78
C THR A 45 -17.88 -24.14 40.60
N ASP A 46 -18.88 -23.27 40.80
CA ASP A 46 -19.34 -22.36 39.75
C ASP A 46 -18.22 -21.39 39.33
N GLU A 47 -17.36 -20.97 40.27
CA GLU A 47 -16.19 -20.14 39.92
C GLU A 47 -15.19 -20.91 39.03
N GLN A 48 -14.93 -22.19 39.33
CA GLN A 48 -14.04 -23.02 38.52
C GLN A 48 -14.62 -23.26 37.11
N ILE A 49 -15.92 -23.48 37.00
CA ILE A 49 -16.61 -23.62 35.71
C ILE A 49 -16.48 -22.33 34.90
N ALA A 50 -16.69 -21.16 35.51
CA ALA A 50 -16.51 -19.88 34.86
C ALA A 50 -15.07 -19.66 34.39
N GLU A 51 -14.08 -20.00 35.23
CA GLU A 51 -12.66 -19.90 34.89
C GLU A 51 -12.29 -20.81 33.70
N ILE A 52 -12.80 -22.05 33.67
CA ILE A 52 -12.56 -22.99 32.56
C ILE A 52 -13.18 -22.46 31.26
N LYS A 53 -14.42 -21.96 31.32
CA LYS A 53 -15.10 -21.39 30.15
C LYS A 53 -14.32 -20.18 29.60
N GLN A 54 -13.82 -19.31 30.48
CA GLN A 54 -13.02 -18.16 30.07
C GLN A 54 -11.70 -18.58 29.43
N ALA A 55 -10.96 -19.50 30.05
CA ALA A 55 -9.70 -20.02 29.50
C ALA A 55 -9.89 -20.65 28.12
N GLU A 56 -11.01 -21.35 27.91
CA GLU A 56 -11.35 -21.95 26.61
C GLU A 56 -11.67 -20.89 25.55
N LEU A 57 -12.38 -19.84 25.93
CA LEU A 57 -12.65 -18.71 25.06
C LEU A 57 -11.36 -17.99 24.66
N ASP A 58 -10.46 -17.75 25.61
CA ASP A 58 -9.16 -17.10 25.37
C ASP A 58 -8.29 -17.95 24.44
N GLN A 59 -8.18 -19.25 24.69
CA GLN A 59 -7.42 -20.16 23.83
C GLN A 59 -7.97 -20.22 22.41
N ARG A 60 -9.30 -20.30 22.27
CA ARG A 60 -9.95 -20.31 20.95
C ARG A 60 -9.73 -19.00 20.20
N THR A 61 -9.80 -17.88 20.90
CA THR A 61 -9.57 -16.55 20.32
C THR A 61 -8.12 -16.41 19.85
N LEU A 62 -7.17 -16.86 20.66
CA LEU A 62 -5.75 -16.86 20.30
C LEU A 62 -5.48 -17.72 19.06
N ASN A 63 -6.04 -18.94 18.99
CA ASN A 63 -5.89 -19.82 17.83
C ASN A 63 -6.47 -19.18 16.56
N LEU A 64 -7.66 -18.58 16.63
CA LEU A 64 -8.27 -17.88 15.49
C LEU A 64 -7.38 -16.75 14.97
N ALA A 65 -6.77 -15.99 15.88
CA ALA A 65 -5.87 -14.90 15.50
C ALA A 65 -4.55 -15.43 14.91
N GLN A 66 -3.98 -16.50 15.47
CA GLN A 66 -2.77 -17.14 14.94
C GLN A 66 -3.01 -17.69 13.53
N ASP A 67 -4.14 -18.35 13.31
CA ASP A 67 -4.53 -18.84 11.98
C ASP A 67 -4.63 -17.66 11.00
N PHE A 68 -5.22 -16.55 11.39
CA PHE A 68 -5.32 -15.36 10.54
C PHE A 68 -3.96 -14.72 10.22
N LEU A 69 -3.03 -14.72 11.17
CA LEU A 69 -1.66 -14.23 11.01
C LEU A 69 -0.78 -15.14 10.16
N SER A 70 -1.10 -16.44 10.09
CA SER A 70 -0.31 -17.43 9.33
C SER A 70 -0.24 -17.15 7.82
N TYR A 71 -1.24 -16.46 7.26
CA TYR A 71 -1.32 -16.18 5.83
C TYR A 71 -0.45 -14.99 5.39
N GLN A 72 -0.38 -13.94 6.21
CA GLN A 72 0.39 -12.73 5.94
C GLN A 72 0.46 -11.87 7.21
N MET A 73 1.43 -10.95 7.25
CA MET A 73 1.52 -9.96 8.33
C MET A 73 0.27 -9.07 8.37
N ARG A 74 -0.18 -8.74 9.59
CA ARG A 74 -1.35 -7.91 9.87
C ARG A 74 -1.04 -6.85 10.90
N THR A 75 -1.80 -5.76 10.87
CA THR A 75 -1.80 -4.77 11.96
C THR A 75 -2.69 -5.23 13.11
N VAL A 76 -2.50 -4.63 14.29
CA VAL A 76 -3.35 -4.87 15.46
C VAL A 76 -4.82 -4.59 15.13
N ASN A 77 -5.10 -3.50 14.41
CA ASN A 77 -6.46 -3.14 14.04
C ASN A 77 -7.11 -4.18 13.11
N GLU A 78 -6.37 -4.70 12.12
CA GLU A 78 -6.87 -5.76 11.25
C GLU A 78 -7.25 -7.03 12.03
N VAL A 79 -6.42 -7.42 13.00
CA VAL A 79 -6.71 -8.58 13.88
C VAL A 79 -7.95 -8.32 14.75
N CYS A 80 -8.09 -7.12 15.33
CA CYS A 80 -9.28 -6.75 16.10
C CYS A 80 -10.56 -6.80 15.24
N ILE A 81 -10.53 -6.25 14.03
CA ILE A 81 -11.66 -6.29 13.10
C ILE A 81 -12.03 -7.73 12.76
N TYR A 82 -11.04 -8.57 12.45
CA TYR A 82 -11.24 -9.99 12.15
C TYR A 82 -11.91 -10.73 13.32
N LEU A 83 -11.42 -10.56 14.55
CA LEU A 83 -11.97 -11.23 15.72
C LEU A 83 -13.39 -10.76 16.05
N ARG A 84 -13.70 -9.47 15.89
CA ARG A 84 -15.08 -8.95 16.02
C ARG A 84 -16.02 -9.59 15.02
N GLN A 85 -15.60 -9.73 13.76
CA GLN A 85 -16.40 -10.41 12.72
C GLN A 85 -16.64 -11.89 13.04
N LYS A 86 -15.79 -12.51 13.88
CA LYS A 86 -15.99 -13.87 14.40
C LYS A 86 -16.85 -13.94 15.67
N GLY A 87 -17.41 -12.81 16.11
CA GLY A 87 -18.29 -12.74 17.28
C GLY A 87 -17.56 -12.81 18.63
N VAL A 88 -16.25 -12.52 18.64
CA VAL A 88 -15.46 -12.50 19.89
C VAL A 88 -15.73 -11.20 20.65
N SER A 89 -15.84 -11.28 21.97
CA SER A 89 -16.04 -10.10 22.84
C SER A 89 -14.79 -9.20 22.89
N GLU A 90 -14.98 -7.90 23.12
CA GLU A 90 -13.86 -6.94 23.25
C GLU A 90 -12.87 -7.31 24.35
N THR A 91 -13.34 -7.90 25.46
CA THR A 91 -12.48 -8.33 26.56
C THR A 91 -11.52 -9.44 26.13
N ALA A 92 -12.02 -10.45 25.41
CA ALA A 92 -11.22 -11.55 24.91
C ALA A 92 -10.28 -11.11 23.78
N ILE A 93 -10.70 -10.18 22.92
CA ILE A 93 -9.84 -9.58 21.91
C ILE A 93 -8.64 -8.90 22.57
N LYS A 94 -8.86 -8.09 23.62
CA LYS A 94 -7.77 -7.41 24.34
C LYS A 94 -6.76 -8.39 24.92
N VAL A 95 -7.23 -9.48 25.52
CA VAL A 95 -6.36 -10.55 26.07
C VAL A 95 -5.55 -11.20 24.95
N ALA A 96 -6.21 -11.61 23.85
CA ALA A 96 -5.53 -12.24 22.72
C ALA A 96 -4.48 -11.32 22.08
N ILE A 97 -4.79 -10.04 21.89
CA ILE A 97 -3.81 -9.05 21.35
C ILE A 97 -2.61 -8.91 22.28
N ALA A 98 -2.81 -8.86 23.60
CA ALA A 98 -1.72 -8.78 24.56
C ALA A 98 -0.80 -10.01 24.48
N ASP A 99 -1.38 -11.21 24.35
CA ASP A 99 -0.60 -12.45 24.25
C ASP A 99 0.11 -12.58 22.91
N LEU A 100 -0.52 -12.20 21.79
CA LEU A 100 0.13 -12.16 20.47
C LEU A 100 1.33 -11.20 20.45
N LYS A 101 1.22 -10.06 21.13
CA LYS A 101 2.34 -9.11 21.29
C LYS A 101 3.47 -9.70 22.12
N LYS A 102 3.17 -10.39 23.24
CA LYS A 102 4.19 -11.09 24.05
C LYS A 102 4.92 -12.17 23.25
N LEU A 103 4.19 -12.89 22.40
CA LEU A 103 4.73 -13.91 21.50
C LEU A 103 5.46 -13.31 20.28
N LYS A 104 5.52 -11.98 20.15
CA LYS A 104 6.08 -11.24 19.00
C LYS A 104 5.45 -11.63 17.65
N LEU A 105 4.22 -12.14 17.66
CA LEU A 105 3.47 -12.47 16.45
C LEU A 105 2.73 -11.25 15.88
N LEU A 106 2.57 -10.20 16.69
CA LEU A 106 1.87 -8.99 16.31
C LEU A 106 2.66 -7.76 16.78
N ASP A 107 3.14 -6.96 15.83
CA ASP A 107 3.97 -5.80 16.08
C ASP A 107 3.76 -4.75 14.97
N ASP A 108 2.98 -3.71 15.27
CA ASP A 108 2.69 -2.64 14.33
C ASP A 108 3.95 -1.83 13.97
N GLN A 109 4.92 -1.70 14.89
CA GLN A 109 6.15 -0.96 14.61
C GLN A 109 6.99 -1.73 13.59
N ASN A 110 7.13 -3.03 13.77
CA ASN A 110 7.79 -3.88 12.79
C ASN A 110 7.03 -3.93 11.46
N TYR A 111 5.70 -3.98 11.49
CA TYR A 111 4.85 -3.91 10.30
C TYR A 111 5.14 -2.65 9.47
N VAL A 112 5.16 -1.47 10.10
CA VAL A 112 5.43 -0.20 9.42
C VAL A 112 6.84 -0.18 8.84
N LYS A 113 7.86 -0.61 9.60
CA LYS A 113 9.24 -0.66 9.12
C LYS A 113 9.37 -1.53 7.86
N LEU A 114 8.82 -2.74 7.88
CA LEU A 114 8.85 -3.64 6.74
C LEU A 114 8.08 -3.07 5.54
N TYR A 115 6.94 -2.41 5.79
CA TYR A 115 6.15 -1.77 4.75
C TYR A 115 6.93 -0.66 4.04
N VAL A 116 7.58 0.22 4.81
CA VAL A 116 8.41 1.31 4.27
C VAL A 116 9.61 0.75 3.51
N ASN A 117 10.38 -0.16 4.11
CA ASN A 117 11.55 -0.76 3.48
C ASN A 117 11.21 -1.46 2.16
N ASN A 118 10.10 -2.20 2.12
CA ASN A 118 9.65 -2.82 0.89
C ASN A 118 9.33 -1.78 -0.19
N ASN A 119 8.70 -0.65 0.16
CA ASN A 119 8.48 0.43 -0.80
C ASN A 119 9.79 1.09 -1.26
N LEU A 120 10.75 1.31 -0.36
CA LEU A 120 12.06 1.86 -0.71
C LEU A 120 12.82 0.95 -1.70
N GLN A 121 12.71 -0.37 -1.53
CA GLN A 121 13.36 -1.34 -2.42
C GLN A 121 12.67 -1.49 -3.78
N ILE A 122 11.35 -1.68 -3.81
CA ILE A 122 10.63 -2.06 -5.04
C ILE A 122 9.41 -1.20 -5.36
N GLY A 123 8.96 -0.38 -4.42
CA GLY A 123 7.78 0.47 -4.55
C GLY A 123 8.01 1.77 -5.32
N LYS A 124 6.95 2.57 -5.41
CA LYS A 124 6.87 3.82 -6.20
C LYS A 124 6.08 4.92 -5.46
N GLU A 125 5.92 4.77 -4.16
CA GLU A 125 5.08 5.64 -3.34
C GLU A 125 5.95 6.53 -2.47
N GLY A 126 5.50 7.77 -2.27
CA GLY A 126 6.13 8.69 -1.34
C GLY A 126 5.64 8.51 0.09
N PRO A 127 6.30 9.16 1.06
CA PRO A 127 6.00 9.01 2.48
C PRO A 127 4.53 9.32 2.81
N ASN A 128 3.95 10.35 2.20
CA ASN A 128 2.56 10.73 2.49
C ASN A 128 1.57 9.67 2.01
N SER A 129 1.79 9.03 0.86
CA SER A 129 0.91 7.96 0.39
C SER A 129 0.97 6.75 1.32
N ILE A 130 2.18 6.36 1.74
CA ILE A 130 2.39 5.28 2.71
C ILE A 130 1.69 5.59 4.03
N ARG A 131 1.85 6.81 4.54
CA ARG A 131 1.17 7.27 5.75
C ARG A 131 -0.34 7.09 5.66
N HIS A 132 -0.98 7.54 4.57
CA HIS A 132 -2.42 7.36 4.38
C HIS A 132 -2.83 5.89 4.34
N LYS A 133 -2.06 5.02 3.68
CA LYS A 133 -2.35 3.58 3.64
C LYS A 133 -2.24 2.92 5.01
N LEU A 134 -1.22 3.28 5.79
CA LEU A 134 -1.03 2.75 7.14
C LEU A 134 -2.12 3.24 8.11
N LEU A 135 -2.54 4.50 7.99
CA LEU A 135 -3.70 5.03 8.72
C LEU A 135 -4.99 4.28 8.37
N ASN A 136 -5.22 3.99 7.10
CA ASN A 136 -6.37 3.18 6.66
C ASN A 136 -6.31 1.73 7.19
N LYS A 137 -5.11 1.21 7.47
CA LYS A 137 -4.91 -0.06 8.17
C LYS A 137 -5.03 0.05 9.69
N GLY A 138 -5.32 1.23 10.21
CA GLY A 138 -5.53 1.51 11.63
C GLY A 138 -4.26 1.50 12.47
N VAL A 139 -3.10 1.78 11.87
CA VAL A 139 -1.85 1.99 12.62
C VAL A 139 -1.87 3.37 13.25
N ASP A 140 -1.37 3.48 14.49
CA ASP A 140 -1.28 4.75 15.21
C ASP A 140 -0.43 5.78 14.45
N ASN A 141 -0.94 7.02 14.36
CA ASN A 141 -0.27 8.07 13.61
C ASN A 141 1.12 8.39 14.18
N LYS A 142 1.29 8.44 15.51
CA LYS A 142 2.59 8.77 16.11
C LYS A 142 3.62 7.69 15.78
N LEU A 143 3.21 6.42 15.79
CA LEU A 143 4.08 5.31 15.36
C LEU A 143 4.51 5.46 13.90
N ILE A 144 3.58 5.81 13.01
CA ILE A 144 3.89 6.06 11.59
C ILE A 144 4.90 7.20 11.45
N GLU A 145 4.65 8.35 12.08
CA GLU A 145 5.55 9.51 12.02
C GLU A 145 6.95 9.15 12.56
N ASN A 146 7.02 8.44 13.69
CA ASN A 146 8.28 8.02 14.29
C ASN A 146 9.11 7.10 13.40
N VAL A 147 8.46 6.26 12.57
CA VAL A 147 9.19 5.40 11.64
C VAL A 147 9.54 6.16 10.35
N LEU A 148 8.64 7.00 9.84
CA LEU A 148 8.93 7.79 8.64
C LEU A 148 10.04 8.81 8.87
N SER A 149 10.15 9.38 10.07
CA SER A 149 11.21 10.33 10.44
C SER A 149 12.60 9.71 10.56
N SER A 150 12.72 8.38 10.53
CA SER A 150 14.03 7.71 10.49
C SER A 150 14.62 7.58 9.08
N TYR A 151 13.92 8.08 8.06
CA TYR A 151 14.37 8.08 6.67
C TYR A 151 14.54 9.51 6.19
N ASP A 152 15.65 9.75 5.48
CA ASP A 152 15.95 11.07 4.94
C ASP A 152 15.26 11.26 3.59
N ASN A 153 15.15 12.51 3.14
CA ASN A 153 14.54 12.82 1.85
C ASN A 153 15.24 12.10 0.67
N ILE A 154 16.55 11.84 0.79
CA ILE A 154 17.35 11.14 -0.22
C ILE A 154 16.91 9.69 -0.41
N ASP A 155 16.44 9.01 0.64
CA ASP A 155 16.00 7.61 0.56
C ASP A 155 14.80 7.43 -0.38
N TRP A 156 14.01 8.48 -0.56
CA TRP A 156 12.80 8.48 -1.37
C TRP A 156 13.08 8.76 -2.86
N VAL A 157 14.32 9.10 -3.22
CA VAL A 157 14.64 9.45 -4.61
C VAL A 157 14.50 8.25 -5.54
N ASP A 158 15.00 7.08 -5.16
CA ASP A 158 14.90 5.86 -5.95
C ASP A 158 13.44 5.44 -6.25
N PRO A 159 12.53 5.38 -5.26
CA PRO A 159 11.09 5.24 -5.51
C PRO A 159 10.52 6.26 -6.49
N GLY A 160 10.94 7.53 -6.37
CA GLY A 160 10.53 8.62 -7.26
C GLY A 160 11.00 8.38 -8.70
N ILE A 161 12.27 8.03 -8.89
CA ILE A 161 12.84 7.71 -10.20
C ILE A 161 12.12 6.50 -10.82
N ARG A 162 11.83 5.44 -10.05
CA ARG A 162 11.06 4.28 -10.54
C ARG A 162 9.65 4.68 -10.99
N LEU A 163 9.02 5.63 -10.30
CA LEU A 163 7.72 6.17 -10.71
C LEU A 163 7.84 6.91 -12.04
N VAL A 164 8.82 7.82 -12.18
CA VAL A 164 9.01 8.61 -13.40
C VAL A 164 9.39 7.74 -14.60
N LYS A 165 10.30 6.76 -14.42
CA LYS A 165 10.67 5.81 -15.48
C LYS A 165 9.47 5.00 -16.00
N SER A 166 8.46 4.75 -15.16
CA SER A 166 7.22 4.10 -15.61
C SER A 166 6.35 4.98 -16.53
N MET A 167 6.67 6.27 -16.65
CA MET A 167 6.04 7.21 -17.58
C MET A 167 6.80 7.36 -18.91
N SER A 168 7.98 6.73 -19.06
CA SER A 168 8.93 6.90 -20.18
C SER A 168 8.29 6.95 -21.56
N ASN A 169 7.37 6.03 -21.87
CA ASN A 169 6.65 5.98 -23.16
C ASN A 169 5.85 7.26 -23.51
N LYS A 170 5.55 8.12 -22.53
CA LYS A 170 4.81 9.38 -22.69
C LYS A 170 5.70 10.61 -22.62
N LEU A 171 6.92 10.48 -22.09
CA LEU A 171 7.81 11.60 -21.80
C LEU A 171 8.53 12.11 -23.05
N GLY A 172 9.02 11.22 -23.93
CA GLY A 172 9.72 11.58 -25.18
C GLY A 172 8.86 12.24 -26.28
N LYS A 173 7.70 12.79 -25.94
CA LYS A 173 6.79 13.55 -26.83
C LYS A 173 6.55 14.97 -26.34
N LEU A 174 7.21 15.35 -25.25
CA LEU A 174 6.93 16.57 -24.51
C LEU A 174 8.23 17.34 -24.36
N SER A 175 8.13 18.66 -24.24
CA SER A 175 9.29 19.47 -23.87
C SER A 175 9.78 19.12 -22.48
N THR A 176 11.04 19.44 -22.19
CA THR A 176 11.66 19.33 -20.87
C THR A 176 10.82 20.00 -19.78
N LYS A 177 10.29 21.19 -20.05
CA LYS A 177 9.41 21.92 -19.12
C LYS A 177 8.11 21.16 -18.83
N ALA A 178 7.46 20.60 -19.86
CA ALA A 178 6.25 19.80 -19.67
C ALA A 178 6.54 18.45 -18.99
N ILE A 179 7.69 17.84 -19.26
CA ILE A 179 8.17 16.65 -18.55
C ILE A 179 8.31 16.96 -17.05
N ILE A 180 9.04 18.01 -16.69
CA ILE A 180 9.24 18.43 -15.29
C ILE A 180 7.89 18.68 -14.62
N GLN A 181 7.00 19.44 -15.25
CA GLN A 181 5.68 19.75 -14.67
C GLN A 181 4.85 18.48 -14.44
N LYS A 182 4.79 17.56 -15.41
CA LYS A 182 4.05 16.30 -15.27
C LYS A 182 4.69 15.37 -14.24
N THR A 183 6.01 15.34 -14.17
CA THR A 183 6.76 14.60 -13.15
C THR A 183 6.44 15.13 -11.75
N LYS A 184 6.52 16.45 -11.52
CA LYS A 184 6.14 17.07 -10.25
C LYS A 184 4.70 16.70 -9.85
N LEU A 185 3.74 16.88 -10.76
CA LEU A 185 2.34 16.53 -10.50
C LEU A 185 2.17 15.04 -10.16
N LYS A 186 2.84 14.15 -10.89
CA LYS A 186 2.72 12.71 -10.67
C LYS A 186 3.31 12.30 -9.33
N LEU A 187 4.49 12.78 -8.98
CA LEU A 187 5.12 12.53 -7.70
C LEU A 187 4.27 13.10 -6.55
N MET A 188 3.74 14.32 -6.66
CA MET A 188 2.83 14.88 -5.65
C MET A 188 1.60 13.98 -5.41
N GLN A 189 0.96 13.51 -6.49
CA GLN A 189 -0.17 12.58 -6.41
C GLN A 189 0.18 11.25 -5.76
N HIS A 190 1.45 10.84 -5.85
CA HIS A 190 1.98 9.63 -5.21
C HIS A 190 2.55 9.90 -3.81
N GLY A 191 2.40 11.11 -3.28
CA GLY A 191 2.67 11.44 -1.88
C GLY A 191 4.11 11.85 -1.57
N PHE A 192 4.88 12.28 -2.57
CA PHE A 192 6.22 12.86 -2.36
C PHE A 192 6.11 14.32 -1.88
N SER A 193 6.99 14.75 -0.98
CA SER A 193 7.09 16.15 -0.53
C SER A 193 7.82 17.03 -1.55
N SER A 194 7.68 18.36 -1.46
CA SER A 194 8.36 19.29 -2.39
C SER A 194 9.87 19.05 -2.45
N ASP A 195 10.52 18.91 -1.30
CA ASP A 195 11.97 18.67 -1.21
C ASP A 195 12.37 17.38 -1.94
N GLN A 196 11.56 16.32 -1.82
CA GLN A 196 11.80 15.06 -2.52
C GLN A 196 11.57 15.18 -4.03
N LEU A 197 10.64 16.03 -4.48
CA LEU A 197 10.44 16.30 -5.90
C LEU A 197 11.70 16.89 -6.52
N ASP A 198 12.26 17.89 -5.86
CA ASP A 198 13.40 18.62 -6.39
C ASP A 198 14.64 17.73 -6.44
N LEU A 199 14.89 16.90 -5.41
CA LEU A 199 15.94 15.88 -5.43
C LEU A 199 15.76 14.84 -6.57
N VAL A 200 14.54 14.35 -6.78
CA VAL A 200 14.24 13.41 -7.87
C VAL A 200 14.50 14.05 -9.23
N ILE A 201 14.14 15.31 -9.41
CA ILE A 201 14.30 16.03 -10.68
C ILE A 201 15.76 16.35 -10.95
N GLU A 202 16.51 16.76 -9.92
CA GLU A 202 17.96 16.99 -10.01
C GLU A 202 18.68 15.71 -10.44
N GLN A 203 18.34 14.56 -9.84
CA GLN A 203 18.98 13.29 -10.17
C GLN A 203 18.57 12.71 -11.54
N LEU A 204 17.42 13.13 -12.11
CA LEU A 204 17.00 12.71 -13.44
C LEU A 204 17.80 13.40 -14.57
N ASP A 205 18.58 14.44 -14.27
CA ASP A 205 19.36 15.24 -15.22
C ASP A 205 18.59 15.57 -16.51
N LEU A 206 17.38 16.10 -16.34
CA LEU A 206 16.51 16.47 -17.48
C LEU A 206 17.01 17.73 -18.21
N SER A 207 18.04 18.39 -17.68
CA SER A 207 18.58 19.68 -18.14
C SER A 207 19.42 19.60 -19.42
N ASN A 208 19.98 18.44 -19.76
CA ASN A 208 21.09 18.33 -20.72
C ASN A 208 20.74 17.79 -22.11
N ASN A 209 19.46 17.74 -22.49
CA ASN A 209 19.02 17.11 -23.75
C ASN A 209 18.42 18.11 -24.75
N SER A 210 19.14 19.19 -25.11
CA SER A 210 18.71 20.12 -26.17
C SER A 210 18.40 19.41 -27.48
N ASP A 211 19.20 18.40 -27.81
CA ASP A 211 19.07 17.62 -29.03
C ASP A 211 17.81 16.75 -29.01
N GLU A 212 17.52 16.07 -27.90
CA GLU A 212 16.28 15.28 -27.77
C GLU A 212 15.03 16.19 -27.76
N GLN A 213 15.14 17.41 -27.22
CA GLN A 213 14.06 18.40 -27.24
C GLN A 213 13.76 18.85 -28.67
N LEU A 214 14.80 19.12 -29.46
CA LEU A 214 14.67 19.45 -30.87
C LEU A 214 14.08 18.29 -31.68
N GLU A 215 14.56 17.07 -31.46
CA GLU A 215 14.02 15.86 -32.09
C GLU A 215 12.54 15.63 -31.74
N ALA A 216 12.15 15.83 -30.48
CA ALA A 216 10.77 15.70 -30.04
C ALA A 216 9.86 16.77 -30.68
N LEU A 217 10.35 18.02 -30.78
CA LEU A 217 9.65 19.13 -31.44
C LEU A 217 9.42 18.81 -32.92
N ILE A 218 10.47 18.36 -33.62
CA ILE A 218 10.41 17.94 -35.02
C ILE A 218 9.36 16.84 -35.21
N LYS A 219 9.44 15.79 -34.41
CA LYS A 219 8.59 14.61 -34.55
C LYS A 219 7.11 14.92 -34.31
N GLU A 220 6.80 15.65 -33.24
CA GLU A 220 5.42 16.03 -32.93
C GLU A 220 4.93 17.17 -33.84
N GLY A 221 5.82 18.04 -34.32
CA GLY A 221 5.55 19.08 -35.30
C GLY A 221 5.13 18.51 -36.64
N ILE A 222 5.90 17.58 -37.21
CA ILE A 222 5.55 16.87 -38.46
C ILE A 222 4.20 16.16 -38.33
N LYS A 223 3.97 15.50 -37.20
CA LYS A 223 2.71 14.81 -36.94
C LYS A 223 1.52 15.77 -36.86
N ALA A 224 1.69 16.93 -36.22
CA ALA A 224 0.67 17.98 -36.18
C ALA A 224 0.43 18.56 -37.58
N TYR A 225 1.50 18.79 -38.35
CA TYR A 225 1.43 19.27 -39.73
C TYR A 225 0.61 18.31 -40.60
N LYS A 226 0.96 17.01 -40.61
CA LYS A 226 0.20 15.97 -41.32
C LYS A 226 -1.25 15.89 -40.88
N LYS A 227 -1.52 16.00 -39.58
CA LYS A 227 -2.88 15.96 -39.02
C LYS A 227 -3.77 17.12 -39.48
N TYR A 228 -3.18 18.31 -39.69
CA TYR A 228 -3.92 19.53 -40.03
C TYR A 228 -3.65 19.99 -41.48
N ALA A 229 -3.15 19.12 -42.35
CA ALA A 229 -2.73 19.46 -43.71
C ALA A 229 -3.85 20.08 -44.57
N GLN A 230 -5.10 19.63 -44.37
CA GLN A 230 -6.29 20.08 -45.12
C GLN A 230 -6.83 21.45 -44.67
N GLU A 231 -6.27 22.04 -43.61
CA GLU A 231 -6.71 23.34 -43.11
C GLU A 231 -6.00 24.47 -43.88
N PRO A 232 -6.67 25.62 -44.11
CA PRO A 232 -6.02 26.81 -44.66
C PRO A 232 -4.82 27.23 -43.81
N ASP A 233 -3.75 27.72 -44.45
CA ASP A 233 -2.43 27.98 -43.82
C ASP A 233 -2.52 28.67 -42.45
N PHE A 234 -3.27 29.77 -42.37
CA PHE A 234 -3.44 30.50 -41.11
C PHE A 234 -4.09 29.64 -40.00
N LYS A 235 -5.13 28.89 -40.34
CA LYS A 235 -5.83 27.98 -39.39
C LYS A 235 -4.97 26.77 -39.05
N ARG A 236 -4.22 26.22 -40.01
CA ARG A 236 -3.27 25.12 -39.80
C ARG A 236 -2.20 25.52 -38.80
N ASN A 237 -1.54 26.66 -39.01
CA ASN A 237 -0.49 27.17 -38.13
C ASN A 237 -1.02 27.46 -36.72
N GLN A 238 -2.23 28.02 -36.59
CA GLN A 238 -2.87 28.21 -35.28
C GLN A 238 -3.14 26.87 -34.56
N LYS A 239 -3.61 25.84 -35.28
CA LYS A 239 -3.87 24.51 -34.72
C LYS A 239 -2.58 23.78 -34.32
N ILE A 240 -1.53 23.84 -35.16
CA ILE A 240 -0.20 23.28 -34.86
C ILE A 240 0.39 23.99 -33.64
N ARG A 241 0.35 25.32 -33.59
CA ARG A 241 0.82 26.09 -32.43
C ARG A 241 0.12 25.65 -31.15
N ARG A 242 -1.21 25.54 -31.15
CA ARG A 242 -1.96 25.05 -29.98
C ARG A 242 -1.55 23.63 -29.60
N TYR A 243 -1.38 22.75 -30.58
CA TYR A 243 -0.94 21.38 -30.36
C TYR A 243 0.44 21.33 -29.70
N LEU A 244 1.46 21.97 -30.27
CA LEU A 244 2.82 21.98 -29.73
C LEU A 244 2.89 22.67 -28.38
N PHE A 245 2.16 23.77 -28.20
CA PHE A 245 2.06 24.44 -26.90
C PHE A 245 1.47 23.53 -25.83
N THR A 246 0.43 22.73 -26.14
CA THR A 246 -0.09 21.72 -25.19
C THR A 246 0.90 20.57 -24.90
N HIS A 247 1.91 20.37 -25.75
CA HIS A 247 3.02 19.45 -25.50
C HIS A 247 4.20 20.13 -24.78
N GLY A 248 4.11 21.45 -24.55
CA GLY A 248 4.99 22.23 -23.68
C GLY A 248 6.15 22.94 -24.36
N PHE A 249 6.26 22.90 -25.68
CA PHE A 249 7.32 23.60 -26.42
C PHE A 249 7.17 25.12 -26.28
N ASP A 250 8.30 25.85 -26.30
CA ASP A 250 8.27 27.30 -26.14
C ASP A 250 7.69 27.98 -27.39
N SER A 251 7.07 29.16 -27.21
CA SER A 251 6.55 29.93 -28.35
C SER A 251 7.62 30.21 -29.41
N THR A 252 8.85 30.50 -28.98
CA THR A 252 9.97 30.80 -29.89
C THR A 252 10.38 29.59 -30.72
N GLU A 253 10.51 28.42 -30.10
CA GLU A 253 10.81 27.16 -30.79
C GLU A 253 9.69 26.77 -31.77
N ILE A 254 8.42 26.99 -31.37
CA ILE A 254 7.26 26.73 -32.22
C ILE A 254 7.25 27.67 -33.43
N ASP A 255 7.60 28.95 -33.24
CA ASP A 255 7.72 29.93 -34.32
C ASP A 255 8.83 29.52 -35.29
N GLN A 256 10.02 29.19 -34.79
CA GLN A 256 11.15 28.70 -35.61
C GLN A 256 10.77 27.43 -36.40
N PHE A 257 10.01 26.52 -35.78
CA PHE A 257 9.47 25.35 -36.48
C PHE A 257 8.52 25.75 -37.62
N LEU A 258 7.50 26.60 -37.33
CA LEU A 258 6.48 27.00 -38.30
C LEU A 258 7.01 27.89 -39.43
N ASP A 259 8.07 28.65 -39.18
CA ASP A 259 8.77 29.49 -40.15
C ASP A 259 9.72 28.69 -41.06
N GLY A 260 9.86 27.38 -40.81
CA GLY A 260 10.71 26.49 -41.59
C GLY A 260 12.21 26.58 -41.26
N GLN A 261 12.57 27.25 -40.16
CA GLN A 261 13.97 27.43 -39.73
C GLN A 261 14.56 26.15 -39.14
N ILE A 262 13.71 25.27 -38.60
CA ILE A 262 14.10 23.98 -38.01
C ILE A 262 14.00 22.85 -39.05
N ILE A 263 12.94 22.86 -39.88
CA ILE A 263 12.72 21.90 -40.97
C ILE A 263 12.09 22.64 -42.15
N ASP A 264 12.60 22.42 -43.35
CA ASP A 264 11.98 22.91 -44.58
C ASP A 264 10.72 22.11 -44.92
N PHE A 265 9.54 22.73 -44.79
CA PHE A 265 8.27 22.08 -45.11
C PHE A 265 8.12 21.75 -46.60
N ASN A 266 8.85 22.41 -47.49
CA ASN A 266 8.83 22.10 -48.93
C ASN A 266 9.44 20.71 -49.21
N SER A 267 10.33 20.24 -48.34
CA SER A 267 10.90 18.88 -48.41
C SER A 267 9.97 17.78 -47.88
N LEU A 268 8.85 18.16 -47.26
CA LEU A 268 7.86 17.23 -46.69
C LEU A 268 6.63 17.03 -47.60
N GLU A 269 6.50 17.77 -48.70
CA GLU A 269 5.41 17.62 -49.68
C GLU A 269 5.56 16.39 -50.59
N ASP A 270 6.75 15.75 -50.61
CA ASP A 270 7.04 14.54 -51.39
C ASP A 270 6.73 13.20 -50.65
N TYR A 271 5.99 13.23 -49.53
CA TYR A 271 5.62 12.05 -48.71
C TYR A 271 4.17 12.02 -48.27
#